data_AF-C3ZQM5-F1
#
_entry.id   AF-C3ZQM5-F1
#
_cell.length_a   1.000
_cell.length_b   1.000
_cell.length_c   1.000
_cell.angle_alpha   90.00
_cell.angle_beta   90.00
_cell.angle_gamma   90.00
#
_symmetry.space_group_name_H-M   'P 1'
#
loop_
_entity.id
_entity.type
_entity.pdbx_description
1 polymer ?
#
loop_
_entity_poly.entity_id
_entity_poly.type
_entity_poly.pdbx_seq_one_letter_code
_entity_poly.pdbx_strand_id
1 'polypeptide(L)'
;ITDLEPESLGAFLRLQLLAIDYNNLTHIKKDWFTELKPPNELLMLSLSHNNILDIEPKSFAGLTSLGRLILEHNLLRFASPEWFRGLTNLITLNLASNRLESLP
;
A
#
# COMPACT_ATOMS: atom_id res chain seq x y z
N ILE A 1 11.83 -7.10 -6.71
CA ILE A 1 12.32 -5.78 -6.22
C ILE A 1 12.37 -5.76 -4.69
N THR A 2 13.22 -4.91 -4.12
CA THR A 2 13.35 -4.70 -2.66
C THR A 2 12.93 -3.30 -2.22
N ASP A 3 12.73 -2.39 -3.19
CA ASP A 3 12.33 -1.01 -2.96
C ASP A 3 11.62 -0.47 -4.20
N LEU A 4 10.88 0.62 -4.03
CA LEU A 4 10.31 1.44 -5.09
C LEU A 4 10.93 2.84 -5.01
N GLU A 5 11.44 3.33 -6.13
CA GLU A 5 11.88 4.73 -6.23
C GLU A 5 10.64 5.64 -6.32
N PRO A 6 10.49 6.69 -5.49
CA PRO A 6 9.31 7.56 -5.47
C PRO A 6 8.90 8.11 -6.84
N GLU A 7 9.89 8.43 -7.68
CA GLU A 7 9.70 9.01 -9.01
C GLU A 7 9.23 7.97 -10.05
N SER A 8 9.43 6.68 -9.78
CA SER A 8 9.17 5.60 -10.75
C SER A 8 7.71 5.49 -11.19
N LEU A 9 6.77 5.94 -10.34
CA LEU A 9 5.33 5.87 -10.63
C LEU A 9 4.76 7.16 -11.23
N GLY A 10 5.50 8.28 -11.18
CA GLY A 10 5.00 9.59 -11.61
C GLY A 10 4.67 9.69 -13.11
N ALA A 11 5.23 8.81 -13.94
CA ALA A 11 4.94 8.77 -15.37
C ALA A 11 3.56 8.16 -15.71
N PHE A 12 2.97 7.38 -14.80
CA PHE A 12 1.76 6.61 -15.08
C PHE A 12 0.49 7.33 -14.61
N LEU A 13 0.14 8.43 -15.31
CA LEU A 13 -0.97 9.31 -14.95
C LEU A 13 -2.36 8.64 -14.91
N ARG A 14 -2.51 7.47 -15.53
CA ARG A 14 -3.76 6.69 -15.60
C ARG A 14 -3.64 5.30 -14.98
N LEU A 15 -2.68 5.11 -14.07
CA LEU A 15 -2.49 3.82 -13.41
C LEU A 15 -3.71 3.50 -12.53
N GLN A 16 -4.42 2.42 -12.85
CA GLN A 16 -5.60 1.98 -12.10
C GLN A 16 -5.34 0.77 -11.20
N LEU A 17 -4.37 -0.06 -11.59
CA LEU A 17 -3.97 -1.24 -10.85
C LEU A 17 -2.44 -1.25 -10.76
N LEU A 18 -1.94 -1.35 -9.55
CA LEU A 18 -0.53 -1.62 -9.27
C LEU A 18 -0.43 -2.92 -8.48
N ALA A 19 0.16 -3.93 -9.10
CA ALA A 19 0.46 -5.21 -8.46
C ALA A 19 1.97 -5.41 -8.47
N ILE A 20 2.55 -5.46 -7.27
CA ILE A 20 3.97 -5.72 -7.03
C ILE A 20 4.09 -6.90 -6.06
N ASP A 21 3.23 -7.87 -6.29
CA ASP A 21 3.18 -9.12 -5.54
C ASP A 21 4.44 -9.96 -5.78
N TYR A 22 4.73 -10.90 -4.89
CA TYR A 22 5.85 -11.85 -5.04
C TYR A 22 7.20 -11.16 -5.21
N ASN A 23 7.43 -10.12 -4.41
CA ASN A 23 8.70 -9.41 -4.34
C ASN A 23 9.35 -9.60 -2.96
N ASN A 24 10.47 -8.91 -2.73
CA ASN A 24 11.21 -9.00 -1.47
C ASN A 24 11.14 -7.67 -0.71
N LEU A 25 9.98 -7.01 -0.75
CA LEU A 25 9.73 -5.78 -0.02
C LEU A 25 9.62 -6.10 1.47
N THR A 26 10.26 -5.28 2.30
CA THR A 26 10.28 -5.46 3.77
C THR A 26 9.59 -4.34 4.53
N HIS A 27 9.49 -3.16 3.94
CA HIS A 27 8.87 -1.97 4.53
C HIS A 27 8.16 -1.18 3.44
N ILE A 28 7.00 -0.62 3.75
CA ILE A 28 6.36 0.37 2.87
C ILE A 28 6.76 1.76 3.36
N LYS A 29 7.39 2.53 2.49
CA LYS A 29 7.83 3.89 2.79
C LYS A 29 6.77 4.91 2.41
N LYS A 30 6.77 6.04 3.11
CA LYS A 30 5.80 7.10 2.92
C LYS A 30 5.88 7.76 1.53
N ASP A 31 7.05 7.76 0.92
CA ASP A 31 7.35 8.43 -0.35
C ASP A 31 7.06 7.59 -1.60
N TRP A 32 6.87 6.27 -1.48
CA TRP A 32 6.63 5.38 -2.63
C TRP A 32 5.49 5.82 -3.55
N PHE A 33 4.45 6.45 -2.98
CA PHE A 33 3.25 6.82 -3.71
C PHE A 33 3.04 8.34 -3.80
N THR A 34 4.02 9.16 -3.44
CA THR A 34 3.83 10.63 -3.40
C THR A 34 3.67 11.27 -4.77
N GLU A 35 4.20 10.64 -5.83
CA GLU A 35 4.02 11.12 -7.20
C GLU A 35 2.66 10.75 -7.81
N LEU A 36 1.89 9.85 -7.19
CA LEU A 36 0.49 9.59 -7.53
C LEU A 36 -0.42 10.68 -6.95
N LYS A 37 -0.19 11.93 -7.37
CA LYS A 37 -0.86 13.13 -6.86
C LYS A 37 -2.36 13.10 -7.21
N PRO A 38 -3.24 13.57 -6.30
CA PRO A 38 -4.66 13.72 -6.60
C PRO A 38 -4.92 14.69 -7.78
N PRO A 39 -5.90 14.40 -8.66
CA PRO A 39 -6.65 13.15 -8.73
C PRO A 39 -5.78 12.04 -9.33
N ASN A 40 -5.51 10.98 -8.56
CA ASN A 40 -4.97 9.73 -9.12
C ASN A 40 -6.11 8.78 -9.46
N GLU A 41 -5.87 7.88 -10.40
CA GLU A 41 -6.84 6.88 -10.84
C GLU A 41 -6.60 5.51 -10.20
N LEU A 42 -5.71 5.39 -9.21
CA LEU A 42 -5.34 4.08 -8.65
C LEU A 42 -6.50 3.52 -7.83
N LEU A 43 -7.09 2.42 -8.32
CA LEU A 43 -8.25 1.76 -7.72
C LEU A 43 -7.85 0.55 -6.88
N MET A 44 -6.75 -0.13 -7.26
CA MET A 44 -6.27 -1.33 -6.60
C MET A 44 -4.75 -1.31 -6.44
N LEU A 45 -4.30 -1.58 -5.21
CA LEU A 45 -2.90 -1.76 -4.85
C LEU A 45 -2.74 -3.13 -4.21
N SER A 46 -1.89 -3.96 -4.80
CA SER A 46 -1.52 -5.27 -4.28
C SER A 46 -0.02 -5.35 -4.02
N LEU A 47 0.31 -5.69 -2.78
CA LEU A 47 1.66 -5.87 -2.24
C LEU A 47 1.78 -7.27 -1.60
N SER A 48 0.98 -8.21 -2.10
CA SER A 48 0.79 -9.54 -1.52
C SER A 48 2.03 -10.39 -1.70
N HIS A 49 2.21 -11.40 -0.84
CA HIS A 49 3.36 -12.30 -0.93
C HIS A 49 4.71 -11.56 -0.95
N ASN A 50 4.88 -10.62 -0.02
CA ASN A 50 6.15 -9.96 0.26
C ASN A 50 6.59 -10.29 1.70
N ASN A 51 7.64 -9.63 2.18
CA ASN A 51 8.15 -9.79 3.54
C ASN A 51 7.90 -8.53 4.39
N ILE A 52 6.79 -7.83 4.16
CA ILE A 52 6.53 -6.51 4.77
C ILE A 52 6.30 -6.67 6.27
N LEU A 53 7.16 -6.02 7.05
CA LEU A 53 7.17 -6.04 8.51
C LEU A 53 6.49 -4.80 9.11
N ASP A 54 6.61 -3.66 8.42
CA ASP A 54 6.08 -2.37 8.87
C ASP A 54 5.70 -1.46 7.69
N ILE A 55 4.84 -0.49 7.98
CA ILE A 55 4.34 0.51 7.04
C ILE A 55 4.52 1.87 7.71
N GLU A 56 5.18 2.82 7.03
CA GLU A 56 5.33 4.15 7.59
C GLU A 56 3.96 4.87 7.70
N PRO A 57 3.74 5.71 8.72
CA PRO A 57 2.50 6.47 8.87
C PRO A 57 2.20 7.29 7.61
N LYS A 58 0.92 7.30 7.19
CA LYS A 58 0.42 8.05 6.03
C LYS A 58 1.03 7.61 4.69
N SER A 59 1.60 6.41 4.59
CA SER A 59 2.14 5.90 3.32
C SER A 59 1.13 5.84 2.18
N PHE A 60 -0.16 5.70 2.50
CA PHE A 60 -1.22 5.66 1.49
C PHE A 60 -2.06 6.95 1.41
N ALA A 61 -1.65 8.03 2.08
CA ALA A 61 -2.53 9.19 2.28
C ALA A 61 -2.93 9.93 1.01
N GLY A 62 -2.13 9.83 -0.06
CA GLY A 62 -2.44 10.42 -1.36
C GLY A 62 -3.39 9.56 -2.22
N LEU A 63 -3.59 8.29 -1.89
CA LEU A 63 -4.33 7.32 -2.70
C LEU A 63 -5.86 7.42 -2.47
N THR A 64 -6.41 8.62 -2.66
CA THR A 64 -7.81 8.93 -2.33
C THR A 64 -8.82 8.13 -3.15
N SER A 65 -8.44 7.65 -4.35
CA SER A 65 -9.31 6.85 -5.23
C SER A 65 -9.24 5.34 -4.94
N LEU A 66 -8.35 4.91 -4.06
CA LEU A 66 -8.07 3.50 -3.81
C LEU A 66 -9.27 2.81 -3.17
N GLY A 67 -9.83 1.83 -3.87
CA GLY A 67 -10.93 1.00 -3.38
C GLY A 67 -10.46 -0.31 -2.76
N ARG A 68 -9.29 -0.82 -3.17
CA ARG A 68 -8.77 -2.12 -2.72
C ARG A 68 -7.30 -2.03 -2.34
N LEU A 69 -7.00 -2.39 -1.10
CA LEU A 69 -5.64 -2.55 -0.58
C LEU A 69 -5.44 -4.01 -0.15
N ILE A 70 -4.55 -4.71 -0.83
CA ILE A 70 -4.23 -6.11 -0.57
C ILE A 70 -2.80 -6.21 -0.04
N LEU A 71 -2.70 -6.64 1.21
CA LEU A 71 -1.45 -6.79 1.97
C LEU A 71 -1.32 -8.22 2.53
N GLU A 72 -2.04 -9.17 1.94
CA GLU A 72 -2.02 -10.56 2.43
C GLU A 72 -0.68 -11.24 2.23
N HIS A 73 -0.42 -12.28 3.01
CA HIS A 73 0.85 -13.03 2.94
C HIS A 73 2.07 -12.11 3.12
N ASN A 74 2.06 -11.32 4.19
CA ASN A 74 3.17 -10.50 4.66
C ASN A 74 3.49 -10.83 6.13
N LEU A 75 4.30 -10.01 6.80
CA LEU A 75 4.80 -10.25 8.15
C LEU A 75 4.36 -9.18 9.15
N LEU A 76 3.28 -8.43 8.84
CA LEU A 76 2.76 -7.37 9.71
C LEU A 76 2.29 -7.94 11.05
N ARG A 77 2.69 -7.30 12.15
CA ARG A 77 2.33 -7.72 13.52
C ARG A 77 1.23 -6.88 14.17
N PHE A 78 1.06 -5.66 13.69
CA PHE A 78 0.03 -4.73 14.13
C PHE A 78 -0.58 -4.05 12.91
N ALA A 79 -1.75 -3.43 13.07
CA ALA A 79 -2.34 -2.56 12.07
C ALA A 79 -2.56 -1.17 12.68
N SER A 80 -1.85 -0.15 12.18
CA SER A 80 -2.00 1.22 12.67
C SER A 80 -3.07 1.97 11.87
N PRO A 81 -4.02 2.68 12.51
CA PRO A 81 -4.98 3.53 11.80
C PRO A 81 -4.32 4.61 10.93
N GLU A 82 -3.13 5.09 11.31
CA GLU A 82 -2.41 6.11 10.54
C GLU A 82 -1.89 5.60 9.20
N TRP A 83 -1.82 4.28 8.97
CA TRP A 83 -1.48 3.72 7.65
C TRP A 83 -2.57 4.04 6.63
N PHE A 84 -3.82 3.87 7.05
CA PHE A 84 -5.01 3.97 6.19
C PHE A 84 -5.57 5.40 6.10
N ARG A 85 -4.98 6.35 6.82
CA ARG A 85 -5.40 7.74 6.81
C ARG A 85 -5.32 8.31 5.40
N GLY A 86 -6.44 8.80 4.87
CA GLY A 86 -6.56 9.35 3.51
C GLY A 86 -7.18 8.39 2.50
N LEU A 87 -7.32 7.11 2.84
CA LEU A 87 -8.01 6.10 2.01
C LEU A 87 -9.54 6.22 2.12
N THR A 88 -10.09 7.36 1.72
CA THR A 88 -11.52 7.70 1.92
C THR A 88 -12.49 6.84 1.11
N ASN A 89 -12.03 6.18 0.05
CA ASN A 89 -12.84 5.31 -0.81
C ASN A 89 -12.54 3.82 -0.64
N LEU A 90 -11.83 3.42 0.42
CA LEU A 90 -11.45 2.03 0.63
C LEU A 90 -12.68 1.15 0.93
N ILE A 91 -12.87 0.12 0.11
CA ILE A 91 -13.98 -0.85 0.24
C ILE A 91 -13.44 -2.23 0.64
N THR A 92 -12.20 -2.55 0.27
CA THR A 92 -11.56 -3.83 0.58
C THR A 92 -10.19 -3.59 1.18
N LEU A 93 -9.99 -4.08 2.41
CA LEU A 93 -8.70 -4.22 3.06
C LEU A 93 -8.46 -5.70 3.33
N ASN A 94 -7.49 -6.30 2.66
CA ASN A 94 -7.10 -7.68 2.90
C ASN A 94 -5.77 -7.74 3.64
N LEU A 95 -5.84 -8.20 4.90
CA LEU A 95 -4.69 -8.40 5.78
C LEU A 95 -4.49 -9.89 6.13
N ALA A 96 -5.15 -10.81 5.42
CA ALA A 96 -5.06 -12.24 5.68
C ALA A 96 -3.62 -12.75 5.64
N SER A 97 -3.34 -13.84 6.34
CA SER A 97 -2.01 -14.47 6.33
C SER A 97 -0.87 -13.51 6.71
N ASN A 98 -1.13 -12.56 7.61
CA ASN A 98 -0.12 -11.79 8.33
C ASN A 98 0.13 -12.39 9.73
N ARG A 99 0.90 -11.70 10.56
CA ARG A 99 1.19 -12.08 11.95
C ARG A 99 0.50 -11.14 12.94
N LEU A 100 -0.67 -10.62 12.58
CA LEU A 100 -1.40 -9.63 13.35
C LEU A 100 -1.80 -10.18 14.71
N GLU A 101 -1.35 -9.50 15.77
CA GLU A 101 -1.68 -9.84 17.15
C GLU A 101 -2.97 -9.15 17.61
N SER A 102 -3.30 -8.01 17.01
CA SER A 102 -4.53 -7.27 17.23
C SER A 102 -4.90 -6.42 16.01
N LEU A 103 -6.18 -6.06 15.95
CA LEU A 103 -6.68 -5.00 15.08
C LEU A 103 -6.95 -3.75 15.93
N PRO A 104 -6.77 -2.55 15.36
CA PRO A 104 -7.09 -1.29 16.02
C PRO A 104 -8.61 -1.12 16.23
#